data_AF-A0A7W0ZY66-F1
#
_entry.id   AF-A0A7W0ZY66-F1
#
_cell.length_a   1.000
_cell.length_b   1.000
_cell.length_c   1.000
_cell.angle_alpha   90.00
_cell.angle_beta   90.00
_cell.angle_gamma   90.00
#
_symmetry.space_group_name_H-M   'P 1'
#
loop_
_entity.id
_entity.type
_entity.pdbx_description
1 polymer ?
#
loop_
_entity_poly.entity_id
_entity_poly.type
_entity_poly.pdbx_seq_one_letter_code
_entity_poly.pdbx_strand_id
1 'polypeptide(L)'
;MRFGPWYPLADAVDHAPTEPGILQLRLAAGLIDYPKGKSAMVHYAHVQDTRASALALAGTHPGTELVCRHLIEIDRATDLGTFYAKLRGEFVRRFGTPPAFPERTR
;
A
#
# COMPACT_ATOMS: atom_id res chain seq x y z
N MET A 1 -3.32 15.28 -5.95
CA MET A 1 -2.88 13.93 -5.52
C MET A 1 -4.10 13.11 -5.12
N ARG A 2 -4.47 12.08 -5.89
CA ARG A 2 -5.64 11.22 -5.61
C ARG A 2 -5.26 9.74 -5.74
N PHE A 3 -5.69 8.92 -4.78
CA PHE A 3 -5.61 7.46 -4.89
C PHE A 3 -6.81 6.92 -5.65
N GLY A 4 -6.58 5.91 -6.48
CA GLY A 4 -7.63 5.15 -7.15
C GLY A 4 -8.45 4.28 -6.20
N PRO A 5 -9.45 3.56 -6.74
CA PRO A 5 -10.19 2.56 -5.98
C PRO A 5 -9.27 1.42 -5.51
N TRP A 6 -9.73 0.69 -4.50
CA TRP A 6 -9.08 -0.56 -4.09
C TRP A 6 -9.47 -1.67 -5.06
N TYR A 7 -8.51 -2.49 -5.45
CA TYR A 7 -8.72 -3.68 -6.27
C TYR A 7 -7.84 -4.83 -5.75
N PRO A 8 -8.17 -6.11 -6.05
CA PRO A 8 -7.37 -7.25 -5.63
C PRO A 8 -5.91 -7.13 -6.07
N LEU A 9 -4.96 -7.43 -5.19
CA LEU A 9 -3.54 -7.33 -5.52
C LEU A 9 -3.14 -8.24 -6.68
N ALA A 10 -3.84 -9.38 -6.85
CA ALA A 10 -3.68 -10.29 -7.98
C ALA A 10 -4.00 -9.63 -9.33
N ASP A 11 -4.91 -8.65 -9.35
CA ASP A 11 -5.37 -7.95 -10.55
C ASP A 11 -4.49 -6.74 -10.89
N ALA A 12 -3.36 -6.57 -10.21
CA ALA A 12 -2.47 -5.42 -10.42
C ALA A 12 -1.91 -5.33 -11.84
N VAL A 13 -1.82 -6.44 -12.57
CA VAL A 13 -1.38 -6.42 -13.97
C VAL A 13 -2.31 -5.59 -14.86
N ASP A 14 -3.61 -5.60 -14.58
CA ASP A 14 -4.64 -4.94 -15.39
C ASP A 14 -4.87 -3.47 -14.98
N HIS A 15 -4.57 -3.13 -13.72
CA HIS A 15 -4.88 -1.82 -13.15
C HIS A 15 -3.66 -0.93 -12.92
N ALA A 16 -2.53 -1.50 -12.50
CA ALA A 16 -1.40 -0.69 -12.05
C ALA A 16 -0.59 -0.14 -13.25
N PRO A 17 -0.16 1.12 -13.20
CA PRO A 17 0.75 1.72 -14.18
C PRO A 17 2.17 1.15 -14.06
N THR A 18 2.94 1.18 -15.15
CA THR A 18 4.39 0.88 -15.16
C THR A 18 5.24 2.09 -14.75
N GLU A 19 4.60 3.17 -14.34
CA GLU A 19 5.22 4.44 -13.98
C GLU A 19 5.54 4.54 -12.47
N PRO A 20 6.43 5.49 -12.10
CA PRO A 20 6.69 5.81 -10.71
C PRO A 20 5.44 6.26 -9.98
N GLY A 21 5.29 5.82 -8.73
CA GLY A 21 4.08 6.07 -7.98
C GLY A 21 4.16 5.64 -6.53
N ILE A 22 3.03 5.81 -5.86
CA ILE A 22 2.85 5.33 -4.49
C ILE A 22 1.77 4.27 -4.48
N LEU A 23 2.11 3.14 -3.90
CA LEU A 23 1.25 1.98 -3.72
C LEU A 23 0.87 1.85 -2.24
N GLN A 24 -0.39 1.50 -1.99
CA GLN A 24 -0.91 1.17 -0.67
C GLN A 24 -1.55 -0.21 -0.72
N LEU A 25 -1.28 -1.04 0.29
CA LEU A 25 -1.86 -2.38 0.46
C LEU A 25 -2.59 -2.46 1.81
N ARG A 26 -3.72 -3.16 1.79
CA ARG A 26 -4.44 -3.55 3.00
C ARG A 26 -4.99 -4.96 2.87
N LEU A 27 -5.35 -5.55 3.99
CA LEU A 27 -6.19 -6.74 4.02
C LEU A 27 -7.54 -6.45 3.35
N ALA A 28 -8.04 -7.40 2.54
CA ALA A 28 -9.37 -7.34 1.95
C ALA A 28 -10.45 -7.38 3.04
N ALA A 29 -10.21 -8.18 4.09
CA ALA A 29 -11.08 -8.32 5.26
C ALA A 29 -10.27 -8.38 6.56
N GLY A 30 -10.89 -7.96 7.66
CA GLY A 30 -10.26 -7.95 8.98
C GLY A 30 -9.39 -6.73 9.25
N LEU A 31 -8.87 -6.67 10.47
CA LEU A 31 -8.00 -5.59 10.96
C LEU A 31 -6.84 -6.17 11.73
N ILE A 32 -5.70 -5.48 11.69
CA ILE A 32 -4.50 -5.78 12.48
C ILE A 32 -4.48 -4.86 13.69
N ASP A 33 -4.09 -5.41 14.83
CA ASP A 33 -3.85 -4.65 16.05
C ASP A 33 -2.52 -3.91 15.95
N TYR A 34 -2.59 -2.59 16.16
CA TYR A 34 -1.47 -1.69 16.27
C TYR A 34 -1.45 -1.07 17.68
N PRO A 35 -0.31 -0.56 18.17
CA PRO A 35 -0.19 -0.03 19.53
C PRO A 35 -1.25 1.01 19.94
N LYS A 36 -1.74 1.82 18.99
CA LYS A 36 -2.73 2.88 19.24
C LYS A 36 -4.10 2.65 18.60
N GLY A 37 -4.36 1.47 18.03
CA GLY A 37 -5.66 1.18 17.39
C GLY A 37 -5.61 0.02 16.41
N LYS A 38 -6.62 -0.11 15.55
CA LYS A 38 -6.71 -1.19 14.56
C LYS A 38 -6.75 -0.63 13.14
N SER A 39 -6.12 -1.32 12.19
CA SER A 39 -6.11 -0.93 10.77
C SER A 39 -5.95 -2.14 9.86
N ALA A 40 -6.59 -2.10 8.68
CA ALA A 40 -6.38 -3.11 7.64
C ALA A 40 -5.08 -2.86 6.84
N MET A 41 -4.51 -1.65 6.91
CA MET A 41 -3.32 -1.31 6.13
C MET A 41 -2.12 -2.16 6.55
N VAL A 42 -1.38 -2.69 5.58
CA VAL A 42 -0.20 -3.55 5.82
C VAL A 42 1.06 -3.02 5.19
N HIS A 43 0.97 -2.24 4.12
CA HIS A 43 2.16 -1.79 3.41
C HIS A 43 1.94 -0.54 2.57
N TYR A 44 2.92 0.36 2.57
CA TYR A 44 2.96 1.56 1.74
C TYR A 44 4.32 1.52 1.02
N ALA A 45 4.34 1.82 -0.28
CA ALA A 45 5.58 1.85 -1.06
C ALA A 45 5.63 3.10 -1.96
N HIS A 46 6.80 3.71 -2.07
CA HIS A 46 7.13 4.66 -3.13
C HIS A 46 8.09 3.95 -4.08
N VAL A 47 7.68 3.80 -5.34
CA VAL A 47 8.30 2.86 -6.29
C VAL A 47 8.48 3.50 -7.66
N GLN A 48 9.46 3.01 -8.42
CA GLN A 48 9.72 3.47 -9.79
C GLN A 48 8.83 2.78 -10.82
N ASP A 49 8.35 1.59 -10.50
CA ASP A 49 7.37 0.86 -11.30
C ASP A 49 6.31 0.30 -10.35
N THR A 50 5.11 0.86 -10.46
CA THR A 50 3.98 0.53 -9.59
C THR A 50 3.48 -0.89 -9.84
N ARG A 51 3.37 -1.30 -11.11
CA ARG A 51 2.93 -2.64 -11.52
C ARG A 51 3.93 -3.70 -11.08
N ALA A 52 5.21 -3.54 -11.41
CA ALA A 52 6.23 -4.52 -11.06
C ALA A 52 6.31 -4.73 -9.54
N SER A 53 6.22 -3.65 -8.76
CA SER A 53 6.22 -3.73 -7.30
C SER A 53 4.97 -4.43 -6.75
N ALA A 54 3.79 -4.14 -7.31
CA ALA A 54 2.56 -4.81 -6.91
C ALA A 54 2.60 -6.32 -7.23
N LEU A 55 3.09 -6.71 -8.40
CA LEU A 55 3.24 -8.12 -8.79
C LEU A 55 4.28 -8.85 -7.93
N ALA A 56 5.39 -8.20 -7.59
CA ALA A 56 6.37 -8.76 -6.66
C ALA A 56 5.75 -9.01 -5.27
N LEU A 57 4.97 -8.05 -4.76
CA LEU A 57 4.25 -8.20 -3.49
C LEU A 57 3.18 -9.30 -3.55
N ALA A 58 2.48 -9.46 -4.68
CA ALA A 58 1.55 -10.56 -4.89
C ALA A 58 2.27 -11.92 -4.79
N GLY A 59 3.47 -12.02 -5.38
CA GLY A 59 4.31 -13.21 -5.34
C GLY A 59 4.87 -13.57 -3.96
N THR A 60 5.16 -12.57 -3.11
CA THR A 60 5.67 -12.82 -1.74
C THR A 60 4.59 -13.16 -0.72
N HIS A 61 3.32 -12.82 -1.01
CA HIS A 61 2.19 -13.05 -0.12
C HIS A 61 1.11 -13.96 -0.76
N PRO A 62 1.47 -15.17 -1.23
CA PRO A 62 0.50 -16.08 -1.84
C PRO A 62 -0.57 -16.48 -0.82
N GLY A 63 -1.83 -16.49 -1.25
CA GLY A 63 -2.98 -16.89 -0.43
C GLY A 63 -3.43 -15.87 0.61
N THR A 64 -2.80 -14.69 0.68
CA THR A 64 -3.32 -13.59 1.51
C THR A 64 -4.26 -12.74 0.66
N GLU A 65 -5.51 -12.57 1.10
CA GLU A 65 -6.46 -11.68 0.42
C GLU A 65 -6.07 -10.22 0.66
N LEU A 66 -5.17 -9.72 -0.20
CA LEU A 66 -4.69 -8.35 -0.19
C LEU A 66 -5.38 -7.57 -1.32
N VAL A 67 -5.76 -6.34 -0.99
CA VAL A 67 -6.15 -5.35 -1.99
C VAL A 67 -5.12 -4.24 -2.01
N CYS A 68 -4.86 -3.70 -3.19
CA CYS A 68 -3.99 -2.56 -3.36
C CYS A 68 -4.70 -1.41 -4.07
N ARG A 69 -4.09 -0.23 -3.97
CA ARG A 69 -4.43 0.94 -4.76
C ARG A 69 -3.18 1.77 -4.97
N HIS A 70 -3.18 2.57 -6.02
CA HIS A 70 -2.09 3.48 -6.33
C HIS A 70 -2.61 4.91 -6.53
N LEU A 71 -1.69 5.86 -6.58
CA LEU A 71 -2.01 7.21 -7.05
C LEU A 71 -2.40 7.18 -8.54
N ILE A 72 -3.55 7.78 -8.85
CA ILE A 72 -4.06 7.94 -10.23
C ILE A 72 -3.92 9.39 -10.72
N GLU A 73 -3.78 10.34 -9.81
CA GLU A 73 -3.49 11.73 -10.13
C GLU A 73 -2.28 12.19 -9.34
N ILE A 74 -1.20 12.46 -10.07
CA ILE A 74 0.05 12.96 -9.54
C ILE A 74 0.23 14.38 -10.06
N ASP A 75 0.32 15.33 -9.16
CA ASP A 75 0.74 16.68 -9.52
C ASP A 75 2.26 16.65 -9.76
N ARG A 76 2.69 17.07 -10.95
CA ARG A 76 4.11 17.07 -11.33
C ARG A 76 4.99 17.95 -10.43
N ALA A 77 4.41 18.94 -9.76
CA ALA A 77 5.12 19.77 -8.80
C ALA A 77 5.32 19.08 -7.43
N THR A 78 4.64 17.96 -7.17
CA THR A 78 4.71 17.26 -5.89
C THR A 78 5.86 16.27 -5.87
N ASP A 79 6.74 16.41 -4.88
CA ASP A 79 7.74 15.41 -4.56
C ASP A 79 7.07 14.16 -3.94
N LEU A 80 7.06 13.05 -4.69
CA LEU A 80 6.43 11.79 -4.27
C LEU A 80 7.09 11.22 -3.01
N GLY A 81 8.41 11.40 -2.84
CA GLY A 81 9.13 10.93 -1.66
C GLY A 81 8.62 11.58 -0.37
N THR A 82 8.46 12.91 -0.41
CA THR A 82 7.95 13.73 0.69
C THR A 82 6.50 13.40 0.99
N PHE A 83 5.67 13.24 -0.05
CA PHE A 83 4.28 12.83 0.13
C PHE A 83 4.17 11.43 0.75
N TYR A 84 4.97 10.48 0.31
CA TYR A 84 5.08 9.14 0.91
C TYR A 84 5.52 9.19 2.36
N ALA A 85 6.55 9.96 2.69
CA ALA A 85 7.03 10.15 4.05
C ALA A 85 5.93 10.72 4.96
N LYS A 86 5.16 11.71 4.46
CA LYS A 86 4.00 12.26 5.16
C LYS A 86 2.92 11.21 5.40
N LEU A 87 2.57 10.41 4.39
CA LEU A 87 1.57 9.34 4.53
C LEU A 87 1.97 8.31 5.59
N ARG A 88 3.25 7.91 5.61
CA ARG A 88 3.78 7.01 6.65
C ARG A 88 3.78 7.66 8.02
N GLY A 89 4.19 8.92 8.12
CA GLY A 89 4.19 9.69 9.36
C GLY A 89 2.79 9.81 9.98
N GLU A 90 1.77 10.12 9.17
CA GLU A 90 0.38 10.15 9.63
C GLU A 90 -0.11 8.79 10.12
N PHE A 91 0.28 7.71 9.44
CA PHE A 91 -0.05 6.36 9.88
C PHE A 91 0.57 6.06 11.25
N VAL A 92 1.87 6.31 11.42
CA VAL A 92 2.58 6.12 12.70
C VAL A 92 1.98 6.99 13.80
N ARG A 93 1.65 8.25 13.50
CA ARG A 93 1.00 9.16 14.45
C ARG A 93 -0.31 8.57 14.98
N ARG A 94 -1.12 7.99 14.09
CA ARG A 94 -2.44 7.44 14.39
C ARG A 94 -2.40 6.06 15.06
N PHE A 95 -1.51 5.18 14.62
CA PHE A 95 -1.50 3.77 15.01
C PHE A 95 -0.29 3.36 15.86
N GLY A 96 0.71 4.22 16.00
CA GLY A 96 1.87 4.06 16.88
C GLY A 96 3.11 3.46 16.23
N THR A 97 2.96 2.72 15.13
CA THR A 97 4.08 2.08 14.40
C THR A 97 3.76 2.07 12.89
N PRO A 98 4.75 1.90 11.99
CA PRO A 98 4.50 1.82 10.55
C PRO A 98 3.60 0.62 10.19
N PRO A 99 2.92 0.67 9.03
CA PRO A 99 2.13 -0.46 8.57
C PRO A 99 3.05 -1.67 8.33
N ALA A 100 2.61 -2.83 8.81
CA ALA A 100 3.36 -4.08 8.71
C ALA A 100 2.41 -5.22 8.31
N PHE A 101 2.95 -6.23 7.63
CA PHE A 101 2.21 -7.45 7.39
C PHE A 101 2.00 -8.19 8.72
N PRO A 102 0.84 -8.82 8.93
CA PRO A 102 0.63 -9.65 10.09
C PRO A 102 1.61 -10.82 10.04
N GLU A 103 2.17 -11.19 11.19
CA GLU A 103 3.01 -12.38 11.27
C GLU A 103 2.20 -13.60 10.85
N ARG A 104 2.69 -14.36 9.86
CA ARG A 104 2.05 -15.62 9.45
C ARG A 104 2.18 -16.57 10.64
N THR A 105 1.12 -16.72 11.41
CA THR A 105 1.01 -17.83 12.37
C THR A 105 1.00 -19.11 11.55
N ARG A 106 2.09 -19.88 11.65
CA ARG A 106 2.20 -21.23 11.07
C ARG A 106 1.25 -22.19 11.75
#